data_AF-A0A081GJ91-F1
#
_entry.id   AF-A0A081GJ91-F1
#
_cell.length_a   1.000
_cell.length_b   1.000
_cell.length_c   1.000
_cell.angle_alpha   90.00
_cell.angle_beta   90.00
_cell.angle_gamma   90.00
#
_symmetry.space_group_name_H-M   'P 1'
#
loop_
_entity.id
_entity.type
_entity.pdbx_description
1 polymer ?
#
loop_
_entity_poly.entity_id
_entity_poly.type
_entity_poly.pdbx_seq_one_letter_code
_entity_poly.pdbx_strand_id
1 'polypeptide(L)'
;MIEPLPELSTAELGTLLAALDPLLDGFGEGGSCLDDASAFLERLGIGQPAEEGGTASPLLQWLESWRAAGGNRATLRLMVHTLLAGREQEQDPAD
;
A
#
# COMPACT_ATOMS: atom_id res chain seq x y z
N MET A 1 21.89 -3.93 3.86
CA MET A 1 20.92 -4.88 4.44
C MET A 1 19.59 -4.53 3.83
N ILE A 2 18.92 -5.47 3.16
CA ILE A 2 17.58 -5.22 2.65
C ILE A 2 16.67 -5.31 3.88
N GLU A 3 16.14 -4.18 4.33
CA GLU A 3 15.17 -4.19 5.42
C GLU A 3 13.97 -5.05 4.98
N PRO A 4 13.55 -6.03 5.80
CA PRO A 4 12.38 -6.82 5.45
C PRO A 4 11.21 -5.87 5.25
N LEU A 5 10.45 -6.11 4.19
CA LEU A 5 9.18 -5.41 3.99
C LEU A 5 8.39 -5.55 5.29
N PRO A 6 7.81 -4.46 5.80
CA PRO A 6 7.04 -4.56 7.02
C PRO A 6 5.92 -5.60 6.86
N GLU A 7 5.42 -6.14 7.97
CA GLU A 7 4.30 -7.09 7.97
C GLU A 7 3.01 -6.39 7.54
N LEU A 8 2.86 -6.18 6.24
CA LEU A 8 1.66 -5.65 5.61
C LEU A 8 0.63 -6.77 5.57
N SER A 9 -0.61 -6.53 5.98
CA SER A 9 -1.67 -7.54 5.87
C SER A 9 -2.10 -7.73 4.41
N THR A 10 -2.58 -8.92 4.05
CA THR A 10 -3.13 -9.18 2.70
C THR A 10 -4.30 -8.23 2.39
N ALA A 11 -5.13 -7.92 3.39
CA ALA A 11 -6.21 -6.94 3.27
C ALA A 11 -5.68 -5.53 2.94
N GLU A 12 -4.63 -5.08 3.63
CA GLU A 12 -4.01 -3.77 3.42
C GLU A 12 -3.40 -3.64 2.02
N LEU A 13 -2.71 -4.69 1.55
CA LEU A 13 -2.19 -4.75 0.19
C LEU A 13 -3.31 -4.76 -0.86
N GLY A 14 -4.40 -5.49 -0.61
CA GLY A 14 -5.58 -5.51 -1.49
C GLY A 14 -6.24 -4.14 -1.59
N THR A 15 -6.38 -3.43 -0.47
CA THR A 15 -6.93 -2.08 -0.45
C THR A 15 -6.00 -1.08 -1.14
N LEU A 16 -4.69 -1.17 -0.92
CA LEU A 16 -3.72 -0.35 -1.64
C LEU A 16 -3.79 -0.63 -3.16
N LEU A 17 -3.88 -1.90 -3.56
CA LEU A 17 -3.99 -2.26 -4.97
C LEU A 17 -5.23 -1.63 -5.62
N ALA A 18 -6.36 -1.66 -4.91
CA ALA A 18 -7.58 -0.98 -5.36
C ALA A 18 -7.34 0.53 -5.49
N ALA A 19 -6.70 1.17 -4.52
CA ALA A 19 -6.39 2.61 -4.55
C ALA A 19 -5.45 3.02 -5.69
N LEU A 20 -4.61 2.10 -6.19
CA LEU A 20 -3.69 2.31 -7.30
C LEU A 20 -4.31 2.03 -8.68
N ASP A 21 -5.60 1.69 -8.75
CA ASP A 21 -6.22 1.35 -10.02
C ASP A 21 -6.32 2.57 -10.95
N PRO A 22 -5.82 2.48 -12.19
CA PRO A 22 -5.80 3.60 -13.14
C PRO A 22 -7.20 4.02 -13.62
N LEU A 23 -8.25 3.24 -13.37
CA LEU A 23 -9.63 3.66 -13.64
C LEU A 23 -10.17 4.58 -12.53
N LEU A 24 -9.49 4.65 -11.38
CA LEU A 24 -9.76 5.62 -10.31
C LEU A 24 -9.02 6.95 -10.53
N ASP A 25 -8.58 7.24 -11.77
CA ASP A 25 -7.88 8.48 -12.11
C ASP A 25 -8.75 9.69 -11.69
N GLY A 26 -8.28 10.45 -10.69
CA GLY A 26 -8.99 11.58 -10.09
C GLY A 26 -9.66 11.34 -8.73
N PHE A 27 -9.33 10.27 -7.99
CA PHE A 27 -9.94 9.98 -6.68
C PHE A 27 -9.55 10.95 -5.54
N GLY A 28 -8.71 11.96 -5.77
CA GLY A 28 -8.47 13.01 -4.78
C GLY A 28 -7.78 14.28 -5.30
N GLU A 29 -7.65 15.25 -4.39
CA GLU A 29 -7.05 16.58 -4.60
C GLU A 29 -5.51 16.56 -4.57
N GLY A 30 -4.89 15.37 -4.49
CA GLY A 30 -3.46 15.19 -4.34
C GLY A 30 -2.67 15.53 -5.61
N GLY A 31 -1.44 16.05 -5.44
CA GLY A 31 -0.55 16.36 -6.57
C GLY A 31 0.05 15.13 -7.28
N SER A 32 -0.19 13.92 -6.75
CA SER A 32 0.32 12.66 -7.32
C SER A 32 -0.56 11.48 -6.88
N CYS A 33 -0.73 10.45 -7.72
CA CYS A 33 -1.56 9.28 -7.40
C CYS A 33 -1.12 8.52 -6.13
N LEU A 34 0.14 8.64 -5.70
CA LEU A 34 0.61 8.11 -4.42
C LEU A 34 0.02 8.86 -3.22
N ASP A 35 -0.23 10.16 -3.37
CA ASP A 35 -0.87 11.01 -2.37
C ASP A 35 -2.34 10.61 -2.19
N ASP A 36 -3.04 10.36 -3.31
CA ASP A 36 -4.41 9.85 -3.31
C ASP A 36 -4.51 8.45 -2.68
N ALA A 37 -3.55 7.56 -2.95
CA ALA A 37 -3.52 6.23 -2.36
C ALA A 37 -3.32 6.30 -0.84
N SER A 38 -2.40 7.13 -0.35
CA SER A 38 -2.21 7.35 1.09
C SER A 38 -3.46 7.94 1.73
N ALA A 39 -4.04 8.99 1.15
CA ALA A 39 -5.26 9.63 1.66
C ALA A 39 -6.47 8.67 1.67
N PHE A 40 -6.55 7.77 0.68
CA PHE A 40 -7.58 6.74 0.63
C PHE A 40 -7.44 5.72 1.76
N LEU A 41 -6.21 5.26 2.04
CA LEU A 41 -5.92 4.36 3.15
C LEU A 41 -6.26 5.02 4.49
N GLU A 42 -5.85 6.27 4.69
CA GLU A 42 -6.18 7.03 5.89
C GLU A 42 -7.69 7.20 6.09
N ARG A 43 -8.45 7.46 5.02
CA ARG A 43 -9.92 7.53 5.05
C ARG A 43 -10.59 6.23 5.48
N LEU A 44 -9.98 5.09 5.15
CA LEU A 44 -10.46 3.77 5.55
C LEU A 44 -10.02 3.40 6.98
N GLY A 45 -9.29 4.29 7.67
CA GLY A 45 -8.68 3.97 8.96
C GLY A 45 -7.52 2.99 8.83
N ILE A 46 -7.09 2.67 7.59
CA ILE A 46 -5.93 1.83 7.35
C ILE A 46 -4.70 2.69 7.57
N GLY A 47 -3.98 2.34 8.63
CA GLY A 47 -2.72 2.95 8.93
C GLY A 47 -2.76 4.09 9.93
N GLN A 48 -3.94 4.36 10.51
CA GLN A 48 -4.07 5.30 11.61
C GLN A 48 -3.48 4.70 12.89
N PRO A 49 -2.64 5.45 13.62
CA PRO A 49 -2.23 5.03 14.95
C PRO A 49 -3.47 4.97 15.85
N ALA A 50 -3.62 3.86 16.58
CA ALA A 50 -4.74 3.65 17.50
C ALA A 50 -4.79 4.68 18.65
N GLU A 51 -3.73 5.47 18.85
CA GLU A 51 -3.65 6.54 19.84
C GLU A 51 -3.06 7.83 19.26
N GLU A 52 -3.56 8.98 19.71
CA GLU A 52 -3.03 10.32 19.39
C GLU A 52 -1.54 10.41 19.77
N GLY A 53 -0.66 10.25 18.78
CA GLY A 53 0.80 10.24 18.94
C GLY A 53 1.51 8.97 18.46
N GLY A 54 0.76 7.99 17.94
CA GLY A 54 1.36 6.76 17.44
C GLY A 54 2.07 6.90 16.09
N THR A 55 3.11 6.09 15.92
CA THR A 55 3.90 5.96 14.70
C THR A 55 3.00 5.62 13.51
N ALA A 56 3.14 6.34 12.39
CA ALA A 56 2.41 6.05 11.15
C ALA A 56 2.57 4.57 10.78
N SER A 57 1.49 3.92 10.31
CA SER A 57 1.58 2.51 10.03
C SER A 57 2.64 2.17 8.99
N PRO A 58 3.21 0.96 9.08
CA PRO A 58 4.28 0.52 8.18
C PRO A 58 3.94 0.66 6.69
N LEU A 59 2.67 0.46 6.31
CA LEU A 59 2.19 0.66 4.94
C LEU A 59 2.38 2.10 4.46
N LEU A 60 2.01 3.07 5.28
CA LEU A 60 2.12 4.49 4.97
C LEU A 60 3.59 4.93 4.92
N GLN A 61 4.41 4.46 5.86
CA GLN A 61 5.86 4.71 5.83
C GLN A 61 6.53 4.13 4.58
N TRP A 62 6.12 2.93 4.17
CA TRP A 62 6.64 2.30 2.96
C TRP A 62 6.20 3.06 1.70
N LEU A 63 4.94 3.52 1.62
CA LEU A 63 4.46 4.37 0.53
C LEU A 63 5.19 5.72 0.48
N GLU A 64 5.44 6.34 1.63
CA GLU A 64 6.21 7.58 1.72
C GLU A 64 7.65 7.38 1.24
N SER A 65 8.30 6.29 1.66
CA SER A 65 9.64 5.92 1.21
C SER A 65 9.68 5.67 -0.31
N TRP A 66 8.66 5.00 -0.84
CA TRP A 66 8.52 4.77 -2.27
C TRP A 66 8.39 6.07 -3.05
N ARG A 67 7.57 7.00 -2.55
CA ARG A 67 7.41 8.35 -3.11
C ARG A 67 8.72 9.13 -3.06
N ALA A 68 9.42 9.12 -1.92
CA ALA A 68 10.68 9.82 -1.72
C ALA A 68 11.77 9.30 -2.68
N ALA A 69 11.74 8.01 -3.03
CA ALA A 69 12.62 7.40 -4.02
C ALA A 69 12.25 7.73 -5.48
N GLY A 70 11.18 8.49 -5.73
CA GLY A 70 10.67 8.80 -7.07
C GLY A 70 9.97 7.61 -7.74
N GLY A 71 9.45 6.68 -6.95
CA GLY A 71 8.78 5.48 -7.43
C GLY A 71 7.50 5.81 -8.22
N ASN A 72 7.24 5.03 -9.28
CA ASN A 72 6.05 5.20 -10.13
C ASN A 72 4.90 4.28 -9.68
N ARG A 73 3.65 4.75 -9.88
CA ARG A 73 2.41 3.99 -9.70
C ARG A 73 2.42 2.63 -10.37
N ALA A 74 2.84 2.53 -11.63
CA ALA A 74 2.78 1.29 -12.40
C ALA A 74 3.66 0.20 -11.77
N THR A 75 4.87 0.58 -11.35
CA THR A 75 5.80 -0.33 -10.66
C THR A 75 5.28 -0.69 -9.27
N LEU A 76 4.70 0.27 -8.54
CA LEU A 76 4.10 0.02 -7.23
C LEU A 76 2.97 -1.01 -7.34
N ARG A 77 2.05 -0.81 -8.29
CA ARG A 77 0.93 -1.71 -8.56
C ARG A 77 1.40 -3.13 -8.89
N LEU A 78 2.43 -3.25 -9.73
CA LEU A 78 3.02 -4.55 -10.07
C LEU A 78 3.56 -5.24 -8.82
N MET A 79 4.31 -4.51 -7.98
CA MET A 79 4.91 -5.05 -6.78
C MET A 79 3.86 -5.53 -5.77
N VAL A 80 2.81 -4.74 -5.55
CA VAL A 80 1.68 -5.12 -4.68
C VAL A 80 0.96 -6.35 -5.22
N HIS A 81 0.74 -6.43 -6.54
CA HIS A 81 0.19 -7.64 -7.18
C HIS A 81 1.07 -8.87 -6.95
N THR A 82 2.39 -8.74 -7.10
CA THR A 82 3.34 -9.86 -6.87
C THR A 82 3.32 -10.32 -5.41
N LEU A 83 3.25 -9.39 -4.46
CA LEU A 83 3.14 -9.74 -3.03
C LEU A 83 1.84 -10.46 -2.70
N LEU A 84 0.71 -10.01 -3.26
CA LEU A 84 -0.58 -10.67 -3.09
C LEU A 84 -0.57 -12.08 -3.70
N ALA A 85 -0.11 -12.21 -4.95
CA ALA A 85 -0.04 -13.49 -5.64
C ALA A 85 0.89 -14.51 -4.93
N GLY A 86 2.01 -14.03 -4.38
CA GLY A 86 2.92 -14.88 -3.59
C GLY A 86 2.26 -15.42 -2.32
N ARG A 87 1.40 -14.61 -1.68
CA ARG A 87 0.66 -15.02 -0.48
C ARG A 87 -0.49 -15.95 -0.78
N GLU A 88 -1.18 -15.76 -1.91
CA GLU A 88 -2.21 -16.70 -2.37
C GLU A 88 -1.61 -18.09 -2.65
N GLN A 89 -0.38 -18.17 -3.16
CA GLN A 89 0.33 -19.44 -3.37
C GLN A 89 0.80 -20.10 -2.07
N GLU A 90 1.15 -19.32 -1.04
CA GLU A 90 1.52 -19.86 0.29
C GLU A 90 0.31 -20.39 1.07
N GLN A 91 -0.90 -19.93 0.77
CA GLN A 91 -2.14 -20.36 1.42
C GLN A 91 -2.85 -21.54 0.72
N ASP A 92 -2.34 -22.01 -0.42
CA ASP A 92 -2.80 -23.22 -1.10
C ASP A 92 -1.77 -24.36 -0.91
N PRO A 93 -1.68 -24.99 0.28
CA PRO A 93 -1.23 -26.36 0.34
C PRO A 93 -2.36 -27.18 -0.28
N ALA A 94 -2.22 -27.53 -1.56
CA ALA A 94 -3.05 -28.52 -2.23
C ALA A 94 -3.37 -29.69 -1.26
N ASP A 95 -4.65 -29.79 -0.87
CA ASP A 95 -5.25 -30.95 -0.21
C ASP A 95 -5.73 -31.94 -1.28
#